data_AF-A0A0A1X992-F1
#
_entry.id   AF-A0A0A1X992-F1
#
_cell.length_a   1.000
_cell.length_b   1.000
_cell.length_c   1.000
_cell.angle_alpha   90.00
_cell.angle_beta   90.00
_cell.angle_gamma   90.00
#
_symmetry.space_group_name_H-M   'P 1'
#
loop_
_entity.id
_entity.type
_entity.pdbx_description
1 polymer ?
#
loop_
_entity_poly.entity_id
_entity_poly.type
_entity_poly.pdbx_seq_one_letter_code
_entity_poly.pdbx_strand_id
1 'polypeptide(L)'
;MLCPERKTIVFTLFALGIVLSVAQAEVNKLNLGNLVKNLLTNMERGTVWDEHLHFSLIFAEFIIKQKVRFYEPTRFENQLYEEILKRIATFRAKIVAKNGVGRLGNLLQKDVRLLKPAVIEDQIDTEFEYRTLKRNYDRLKNTGFPSSTLSDFCLLHISSLENCDVIEESCLEVISSTAPTYGYRRMHQILILYVLMHHTCAPQFGPPIVYEILSTKHCSEVYREHRLLAMSYSQGRRDLYIEQTALCSLFGFREFLNKAEVRKIVSWDRFGICNCVGEISFYQGSNEKDRCKCADHSHSVALLFYVNAMLFLY
;
A
#
# COMPACT_ATOMS: atom_id res chain seq x y z
N MET A 1 -57.30 33.33 30.81
CA MET A 1 -56.62 33.71 29.56
C MET A 1 -55.13 33.48 29.75
N LEU A 2 -54.58 32.62 28.88
CA LEU A 2 -53.16 32.43 28.53
C LEU A 2 -52.23 31.63 29.46
N CYS A 3 -51.52 30.73 28.78
CA CYS A 3 -50.68 29.62 29.20
C CYS A 3 -49.21 30.03 29.51
N PRO A 4 -48.41 29.09 30.08
CA PRO A 4 -47.04 29.28 30.58
C PRO A 4 -45.97 28.96 29.50
N GLU A 5 -44.67 29.21 29.76
CA GLU A 5 -43.57 28.26 29.47
C GLU A 5 -42.12 28.79 29.67
N ARG A 6 -41.27 27.86 30.14
CA ARG A 6 -39.84 27.62 29.81
C ARG A 6 -38.78 28.68 30.16
N LYS A 7 -38.14 28.48 31.32
CA LYS A 7 -36.74 28.86 31.55
C LYS A 7 -35.98 27.76 32.30
N THR A 8 -35.85 26.57 31.72
CA THR A 8 -34.94 25.53 32.28
C THR A 8 -34.52 24.48 31.26
N ILE A 9 -34.20 24.85 30.01
CA ILE A 9 -33.61 23.91 29.03
C ILE A 9 -32.65 24.68 28.11
N VAL A 10 -31.51 25.14 28.65
CA VAL A 10 -30.42 25.66 27.79
C VAL A 10 -29.04 25.17 28.27
N PHE A 11 -28.85 24.91 29.57
CA PHE A 11 -27.53 24.50 30.08
C PHE A 11 -27.20 23.00 29.97
N THR A 12 -28.19 22.12 29.80
CA THR A 12 -27.94 20.67 29.62
C THR A 12 -27.61 20.26 28.19
N LEU A 13 -27.98 21.06 27.18
CA LEU A 13 -27.67 20.77 25.77
C LEU A 13 -26.22 21.11 25.40
N PHE A 14 -25.63 22.13 26.03
CA PHE A 14 -24.22 22.50 25.79
C PHE A 14 -23.25 21.47 26.40
N ALA A 15 -23.57 20.91 27.57
CA ALA A 15 -22.76 19.86 28.20
C ALA A 15 -22.84 18.54 27.42
N LEU A 16 -24.02 18.18 26.87
CA LEU A 16 -24.18 16.98 26.04
C LEU A 16 -23.44 17.12 24.70
N GLY A 17 -23.46 18.32 24.10
CA GLY A 17 -22.74 18.60 22.85
C GLY A 17 -21.22 18.54 23.00
N ILE A 18 -20.68 19.00 24.13
CA ILE A 18 -19.24 18.93 24.41
C ILE A 18 -18.81 17.49 24.72
N VAL A 19 -19.56 16.73 25.53
CA VAL A 19 -19.26 15.32 25.82
C VAL A 19 -19.38 14.44 24.57
N LEU A 20 -20.34 14.69 23.67
CA LEU A 20 -20.42 14.01 22.38
C LEU A 20 -19.26 14.39 21.46
N SER A 21 -18.80 15.65 21.44
CA SER A 21 -17.65 16.06 20.62
C SER A 21 -16.31 15.50 21.11
N VAL A 22 -16.14 15.32 22.43
CA VAL A 22 -14.94 14.71 23.02
C VAL A 22 -14.96 13.19 22.86
N ALA A 23 -16.13 12.53 22.98
CA ALA A 23 -16.28 11.11 22.69
C ALA A 23 -16.08 10.80 21.19
N GLN A 24 -16.55 11.67 20.28
CA GLN A 24 -16.31 11.52 18.84
C GLN A 24 -14.83 11.77 18.45
N ALA A 25 -14.09 12.54 19.27
CA ALA A 25 -12.67 12.80 19.08
C ALA A 25 -11.79 11.63 19.52
N GLU A 26 -12.18 10.86 20.55
CA GLU A 26 -11.45 9.65 20.97
C GLU A 26 -11.76 8.42 20.10
N VAL A 27 -12.98 8.30 19.55
CA VAL A 27 -13.39 7.17 18.68
C VAL A 27 -12.74 7.22 17.28
N ASN A 28 -12.03 8.29 16.93
CA ASN A 28 -11.43 8.49 15.60
C ASN A 28 -9.89 8.47 15.55
N LYS A 29 -9.20 8.10 16.65
CA LYS A 29 -7.74 8.00 16.65
C LYS A 29 -7.31 6.69 15.99
N LEU A 30 -7.15 6.75 14.67
CA LEU A 30 -6.64 5.67 13.84
C LEU A 30 -5.27 5.19 14.38
N ASN A 31 -5.24 4.03 15.03
CA ASN A 31 -4.01 3.43 15.54
C ASN A 31 -3.39 2.55 14.44
N LEU A 32 -2.48 3.16 13.66
CA LEU A 32 -1.83 2.50 12.52
C LEU A 32 -1.01 1.27 12.93
N GLY A 33 -0.38 1.30 14.11
CA GLY A 33 0.34 0.14 14.64
C GLY A 33 -0.57 -1.06 14.88
N ASN A 34 -1.74 -0.82 15.47
CA ASN A 34 -2.74 -1.88 15.68
C ASN A 34 -3.29 -2.40 14.36
N LEU A 35 -3.55 -1.55 13.36
CA LEU A 35 -4.00 -1.98 12.04
C LEU A 35 -3.02 -2.99 11.41
N VAL A 36 -1.71 -2.67 11.42
CA VAL A 36 -0.66 -3.56 10.90
C VAL A 36 -0.60 -4.86 11.70
N LYS A 37 -0.59 -4.79 13.04
CA LYS A 37 -0.52 -5.97 13.91
C LYS A 37 -1.72 -6.90 13.73
N ASN A 38 -2.92 -6.35 13.64
CA ASN A 38 -4.15 -7.11 13.45
C ASN A 38 -4.17 -7.77 12.07
N LEU A 39 -3.80 -7.03 11.02
CA LEU A 39 -3.70 -7.57 9.67
C LEU A 39 -2.73 -8.75 9.60
N LEU A 40 -1.49 -8.57 10.10
CA LEU A 40 -0.51 -9.65 10.17
C LEU A 40 -1.03 -10.87 10.94
N THR A 41 -1.74 -10.65 12.05
CA THR A 41 -2.33 -11.74 12.84
C THR A 41 -3.36 -12.53 12.05
N ASN A 42 -4.26 -11.83 11.37
CA ASN A 42 -5.35 -12.45 10.64
C ASN A 42 -4.86 -13.09 9.33
N MET A 43 -3.84 -12.52 8.69
CA MET A 43 -3.14 -13.14 7.55
C MET A 43 -2.49 -14.47 7.95
N GLU A 44 -1.79 -14.50 9.08
CA GLU A 44 -1.09 -15.69 9.58
C GLU A 44 -2.05 -16.84 9.91
N ARG A 45 -3.28 -16.53 10.32
CA ARG A 45 -4.35 -17.52 10.55
C ARG A 45 -5.04 -17.98 9.27
N GLY A 46 -4.85 -17.25 8.18
CA GLY A 46 -5.38 -17.61 6.87
C GLY A 46 -4.75 -18.90 6.34
N THR A 47 -5.46 -19.56 5.42
CA THR A 47 -5.01 -20.79 4.76
C THR A 47 -4.24 -20.52 3.46
N VAL A 48 -4.27 -19.29 2.96
CA VAL A 48 -3.67 -18.86 1.70
C VAL A 48 -2.32 -18.21 2.00
N TRP A 49 -1.24 -18.99 1.86
CA TRP A 49 0.13 -18.48 1.91
C TRP A 49 0.74 -18.65 0.53
N ASP A 50 0.69 -17.60 -0.29
CA ASP A 50 1.18 -17.59 -1.67
C ASP A 50 2.41 -16.69 -1.84
N GLU A 51 2.87 -16.55 -3.09
CA GLU A 51 4.02 -15.70 -3.42
C GLU A 51 3.74 -14.20 -3.18
N HIS A 52 2.51 -13.73 -3.38
CA HIS A 52 2.12 -12.33 -3.15
C HIS A 52 2.22 -11.95 -1.67
N LEU A 53 1.79 -12.84 -0.78
CA LEU A 53 1.95 -12.68 0.65
C LEU A 53 3.43 -12.62 1.04
N HIS A 54 4.24 -13.56 0.54
CA HIS A 54 5.66 -13.59 0.87
C HIS A 54 6.37 -12.32 0.38
N PHE A 55 6.07 -11.89 -0.84
CA PHE A 55 6.55 -10.64 -1.43
C PHE A 55 6.18 -9.43 -0.58
N SER A 56 4.93 -9.35 -0.12
CA SER A 56 4.46 -8.21 0.68
C SER A 56 5.12 -8.14 2.05
N LEU A 57 5.41 -9.30 2.66
CA LEU A 57 6.17 -9.40 3.91
C LEU A 57 7.63 -8.94 3.73
N ILE A 58 8.26 -9.31 2.62
CA ILE A 58 9.61 -8.85 2.24
C ILE A 58 9.64 -7.33 2.09
N PHE A 59 8.69 -6.77 1.34
CA PHE A 59 8.57 -5.33 1.15
C PHE A 59 8.32 -4.58 2.48
N ALA A 60 7.39 -5.07 3.30
CA ALA A 60 7.09 -4.49 4.61
C ALA A 60 8.33 -4.46 5.52
N GLU A 61 9.10 -5.55 5.57
CA GLU A 61 10.36 -5.61 6.29
C GLU A 61 11.37 -4.60 5.76
N PHE A 62 11.52 -4.52 4.43
CA PHE A 62 12.43 -3.59 3.77
C PHE A 62 12.12 -2.13 4.14
N ILE A 63 10.86 -1.69 4.03
CA ILE A 63 10.49 -0.29 4.29
C ILE A 63 10.66 0.11 5.76
N ILE A 64 10.37 -0.79 6.71
CA ILE A 64 10.60 -0.53 8.14
C ILE A 64 12.11 -0.37 8.40
N LYS A 65 12.92 -1.31 7.92
CA LYS A 65 14.39 -1.26 8.08
C LYS A 65 14.98 -0.01 7.44
N GLN A 66 14.50 0.36 6.26
CA GLN A 66 14.92 1.58 5.59
C GLN A 66 14.59 2.82 6.42
N LYS A 67 13.36 2.93 6.95
CA LYS A 67 12.95 4.07 7.80
C LYS A 67 13.86 4.20 9.02
N VAL A 68 14.05 3.12 9.77
CA VAL A 68 14.87 3.09 11.00
C VAL A 68 16.33 3.44 10.72
N ARG A 69 16.83 3.18 9.50
CA ARG A 69 18.20 3.56 9.13
C ARG A 69 18.41 5.07 8.97
N PHE A 70 17.36 5.81 8.59
CA PHE A 70 17.46 7.26 8.32
C PHE A 70 16.82 8.13 9.40
N TYR A 71 15.91 7.59 10.21
CA TYR A 71 15.18 8.31 11.24
C TYR A 71 15.26 7.53 12.55
N GLU A 72 15.76 8.18 13.59
CA GLU A 72 15.81 7.59 14.93
C GLU A 72 14.38 7.48 15.49
N PRO A 73 13.87 6.27 15.74
CA PRO A 73 12.53 6.10 16.29
C PRO A 73 12.50 6.47 17.77
N THR A 74 11.36 6.98 18.24
CA THR A 74 11.10 7.06 19.68
C THR A 74 11.13 5.67 20.33
N ARG A 75 11.27 5.60 21.65
CA ARG A 75 11.24 4.33 22.39
C ARG A 75 9.99 3.49 22.07
N PHE A 76 8.83 4.13 21.95
CA PHE A 76 7.56 3.45 21.66
C PHE A 76 7.50 2.94 20.22
N GLU A 77 7.93 3.75 19.25
CA GLU A 77 8.02 3.35 17.85
C GLU A 77 9.01 2.20 17.68
N ASN A 78 10.17 2.27 18.34
CA ASN A 78 11.18 1.21 18.27
C ASN A 78 10.62 -0.13 18.77
N GLN A 79 9.90 -0.13 19.90
CA GLN A 79 9.24 -1.34 20.42
C GLN A 79 8.20 -1.89 19.43
N LEU A 80 7.39 -1.02 18.83
CA LEU A 80 6.38 -1.40 17.84
C LEU A 80 7.03 -2.00 16.58
N TYR A 81 8.09 -1.37 16.07
CA TYR A 81 8.78 -1.80 14.85
C TYR A 81 9.49 -3.14 15.06
N GLU A 82 10.17 -3.33 16.19
CA GLU A 82 10.79 -4.60 16.57
C GLU A 82 9.76 -5.73 16.70
N GLU A 83 8.60 -5.46 17.32
CA GLU A 83 7.51 -6.43 17.42
C GLU A 83 7.00 -6.85 16.03
N ILE A 84 6.76 -5.89 15.14
CA ILE A 84 6.28 -6.14 13.78
C ILE A 84 7.34 -6.89 12.96
N LEU A 85 8.60 -6.48 13.01
CA LEU A 85 9.71 -7.13 12.31
C LEU A 85 9.90 -8.58 12.76
N LYS A 86 9.90 -8.84 14.07
CA LYS A 86 9.98 -10.19 14.62
C LYS A 86 8.83 -11.06 14.13
N ARG A 87 7.62 -10.49 14.05
CA ARG A 87 6.45 -11.20 13.54
C ARG A 87 6.55 -11.50 12.05
N ILE A 88 6.95 -10.53 11.24
CA ILE A 88 7.18 -10.72 9.81
C ILE A 88 8.22 -11.83 9.59
N ALA A 89 9.35 -11.79 10.29
CA ALA A 89 10.39 -12.81 10.18
C ALA A 89 9.88 -14.22 10.54
N THR A 90 9.13 -14.35 11.63
CA THR A 90 8.51 -15.62 12.04
C THR A 90 7.52 -16.13 11.00
N PHE A 91 6.69 -15.23 10.45
CA PHE A 91 5.70 -15.59 9.45
C PHE A 91 6.36 -16.02 8.14
N ARG A 92 7.35 -15.27 7.65
CA ARG A 92 8.15 -15.63 6.48
C ARG A 92 8.82 -16.99 6.63
N ALA A 93 9.41 -17.29 7.79
CA ALA A 93 10.02 -18.58 8.05
C ALA A 93 9.02 -19.75 7.91
N LYS A 94 7.77 -19.58 8.38
CA LYS A 94 6.70 -20.57 8.18
C LYS A 94 6.32 -20.75 6.72
N ILE A 95 6.23 -19.65 5.95
CA ILE A 95 5.95 -19.71 4.51
C ILE A 95 7.07 -20.47 3.78
N VAL A 96 8.33 -20.14 4.06
CA VAL A 96 9.49 -20.80 3.44
C VAL A 96 9.56 -22.28 3.82
N ALA A 97 9.27 -22.64 5.07
CA ALA A 97 9.24 -24.04 5.49
C ALA A 97 8.14 -24.84 4.77
N LYS A 98 7.01 -24.21 4.44
CA LYS A 98 5.87 -24.87 3.80
C LYS A 98 5.99 -24.93 2.27
N ASN A 99 6.42 -23.84 1.65
CA ASN A 99 6.34 -23.63 0.20
C ASN A 99 7.73 -23.50 -0.47
N GLY A 100 8.81 -23.50 0.30
CA GLY A 100 10.15 -23.18 -0.18
C GLY A 100 10.39 -21.68 -0.35
N VAL A 101 11.58 -21.34 -0.84
CA VAL A 101 11.92 -19.95 -1.21
C VAL A 101 11.27 -19.66 -2.57
N GLY A 102 10.27 -18.77 -2.59
CA GLY A 102 9.62 -18.32 -3.83
C GLY A 102 10.57 -17.61 -4.79
N ARG A 103 10.15 -17.39 -6.03
CA ARG A 103 11.01 -16.80 -7.09
C ARG A 103 11.47 -15.39 -6.73
N LEU A 104 10.61 -14.63 -6.05
CA LEU A 104 10.89 -13.29 -5.56
C LEU A 104 11.49 -13.25 -4.14
N GLY A 105 11.95 -14.40 -3.61
CA GLY A 105 12.42 -14.50 -2.23
C GLY A 105 13.66 -13.65 -1.88
N ASN A 106 14.47 -13.28 -2.89
CA ASN A 106 15.65 -12.42 -2.73
C ASN A 106 15.40 -10.94 -3.02
N LEU A 107 14.21 -10.59 -3.50
CA LEU A 107 13.87 -9.24 -3.91
C LEU A 107 14.02 -8.26 -2.74
N LEU A 108 14.76 -7.15 -2.91
CA LEU A 108 15.03 -6.18 -1.83
C LEU A 108 15.61 -6.82 -0.55
N GLN A 109 16.31 -7.96 -0.68
CA GLN A 109 17.03 -8.60 0.42
C GLN A 109 18.55 -8.56 0.23
N LYS A 110 19.01 -8.49 -1.02
CA LYS A 110 20.42 -8.39 -1.41
C LYS A 110 20.60 -7.23 -2.38
N ASP A 111 21.82 -6.69 -2.43
CA ASP A 111 22.20 -5.63 -3.36
C ASP A 111 21.25 -4.45 -3.34
N VAL A 112 20.88 -4.05 -2.12
CA VAL A 112 19.88 -3.01 -1.88
C VAL A 112 20.55 -1.68 -1.58
N ARG A 113 20.13 -0.66 -2.33
CA ARG A 113 20.40 0.74 -2.08
C ARG A 113 19.28 1.32 -1.23
N LEU A 114 19.64 1.87 -0.07
CA LEU A 114 18.71 2.59 0.79
C LEU A 114 18.59 4.05 0.31
N LEU A 115 17.37 4.53 0.20
CA LEU A 115 17.07 5.92 -0.12
C LEU A 115 16.33 6.53 1.06
N LYS A 116 16.64 7.79 1.37
CA LYS A 116 16.01 8.49 2.49
C LYS A 116 14.51 8.61 2.21
N PRO A 117 13.64 7.94 2.97
CA PRO A 117 12.20 8.02 2.73
C PRO A 117 11.68 9.42 3.07
N ALA A 118 10.80 9.98 2.26
CA ALA A 118 10.21 11.31 2.49
C ALA A 118 8.73 11.31 2.07
N VAL A 119 7.94 12.22 2.64
CA VAL A 119 6.62 12.55 2.11
C VAL A 119 6.81 13.68 1.10
N ILE A 120 6.25 13.50 -0.09
CA ILE A 120 6.35 14.42 -1.21
C ILE A 120 4.98 15.06 -1.41
N GLU A 121 4.94 16.38 -1.47
CA GLU A 121 3.73 17.17 -1.65
C GLU A 121 3.77 17.88 -3.00
N ASP A 122 2.59 18.07 -3.61
CA ASP A 122 2.38 18.93 -4.78
C ASP A 122 3.20 18.56 -6.04
N GLN A 123 3.69 17.31 -6.15
CA GLN A 123 4.36 16.81 -7.35
C GLN A 123 3.43 16.03 -8.28
N ILE A 124 2.31 15.52 -7.78
CA ILE A 124 1.34 14.79 -8.58
C ILE A 124 0.44 15.79 -9.32
N ASP A 125 0.33 15.64 -10.64
CA ASP A 125 -0.64 16.42 -11.41
C ASP A 125 -2.07 15.90 -11.12
N THR A 126 -2.81 16.66 -10.31
CA THR A 126 -4.18 16.34 -9.93
C THR A 126 -5.24 16.78 -10.94
N GLU A 127 -4.85 17.61 -11.91
CA GLU A 127 -5.73 18.30 -12.86
C GLU A 127 -5.86 17.59 -14.20
N PHE A 128 -5.21 16.44 -14.37
CA PHE A 128 -5.38 15.62 -15.57
C PHE A 128 -6.85 15.33 -15.89
N GLU A 129 -7.17 15.45 -17.17
CA GLU A 129 -8.51 15.19 -17.70
C GLU A 129 -8.96 13.76 -17.38
N TYR A 130 -10.06 13.63 -16.64
CA TYR A 130 -10.56 12.34 -16.18
C TYR A 130 -11.97 11.99 -16.71
N ARG A 131 -12.67 12.92 -17.36
CA ARG A 131 -14.04 12.69 -17.85
C ARG A 131 -14.05 11.77 -19.07
N THR A 132 -13.08 11.90 -19.98
CA THR A 132 -12.93 10.99 -21.13
C THR A 132 -12.51 9.61 -20.67
N LEU A 133 -11.56 9.55 -19.73
CA LEU A 133 -11.16 8.31 -19.08
C LEU A 133 -12.38 7.61 -18.46
N LYS A 134 -13.22 8.34 -17.71
CA LYS A 134 -14.42 7.79 -17.07
C LYS A 134 -15.37 7.09 -18.02
N ARG A 135 -15.56 7.62 -19.23
CA ARG A 135 -16.46 7.01 -20.23
C ARG A 135 -15.89 5.73 -20.83
N ASN A 136 -14.56 5.63 -20.91
CA ASN A 136 -13.87 4.56 -21.64
C ASN A 136 -13.16 3.55 -20.72
N TYR A 137 -13.16 3.79 -19.41
CA TYR A 137 -12.29 3.08 -18.46
C TYR A 137 -12.43 1.56 -18.50
N ASP A 138 -13.65 1.04 -18.65
CA ASP A 138 -13.84 -0.41 -18.70
C ASP A 138 -13.16 -1.09 -19.89
N ARG A 139 -12.97 -0.36 -21.00
CA ARG A 139 -12.21 -0.82 -22.16
C ARG A 139 -10.71 -0.64 -21.99
N LEU A 140 -10.30 0.37 -21.21
CA LEU A 140 -8.90 0.78 -21.06
C LEU A 140 -8.16 0.05 -19.93
N LYS A 141 -8.82 -0.31 -18.83
CA LYS A 141 -8.21 -0.76 -17.55
C LYS A 141 -7.20 -1.92 -17.61
N ASN A 142 -7.13 -2.65 -18.72
CA ASN A 142 -6.20 -3.77 -18.94
C ASN A 142 -5.34 -3.59 -20.21
N THR A 143 -5.29 -2.38 -20.76
CA THR A 143 -4.57 -2.05 -22.00
C THR A 143 -3.25 -1.33 -21.70
N GLY A 144 -2.36 -1.35 -22.70
CA GLY A 144 -1.05 -0.73 -22.62
C GLY A 144 0.08 -1.75 -22.47
N PHE A 145 1.19 -1.30 -21.94
CA PHE A 145 2.47 -2.02 -21.87
C PHE A 145 3.05 -1.91 -20.45
N PRO A 146 3.65 -2.97 -19.87
CA PRO A 146 4.01 -4.27 -20.47
C PRO A 146 2.91 -5.33 -20.44
N SER A 147 3.19 -6.50 -21.04
CA SER A 147 2.45 -7.74 -20.74
C SER A 147 2.87 -8.29 -19.37
N SER A 148 2.01 -9.12 -18.74
CA SER A 148 2.32 -9.74 -17.45
C SER A 148 3.61 -10.58 -17.49
N THR A 149 3.82 -11.34 -18.57
CA THR A 149 5.04 -12.13 -18.74
C THR A 149 6.29 -11.26 -18.81
N LEU A 150 6.24 -10.15 -19.56
CA LEU A 150 7.37 -9.24 -19.67
C LEU A 150 7.63 -8.52 -18.34
N SER A 151 6.60 -8.10 -17.61
CA SER A 151 6.80 -7.50 -16.30
C SER A 151 7.43 -8.47 -15.30
N ASP A 152 6.99 -9.73 -15.27
CA ASP A 152 7.53 -10.74 -14.36
C ASP A 152 8.99 -11.04 -14.70
N PHE A 153 9.29 -11.14 -15.99
CA PHE A 153 10.66 -11.26 -16.48
C PHE A 153 11.53 -10.08 -16.01
N CYS A 154 11.09 -8.85 -16.23
CA CYS A 154 11.87 -7.67 -15.87
C CYS A 154 12.08 -7.52 -14.36
N LEU A 155 11.05 -7.84 -13.55
CA LEU A 155 11.17 -7.83 -12.10
C LEU A 155 12.23 -8.83 -11.62
N LEU A 156 12.21 -10.05 -12.17
CA LEU A 156 13.20 -11.08 -11.84
C LEU A 156 14.60 -10.69 -12.32
N HIS A 157 14.72 -10.28 -13.58
CA HIS A 157 15.98 -9.89 -14.19
C HIS A 157 16.68 -8.77 -13.40
N ILE A 158 15.94 -7.70 -13.05
CA ILE A 158 16.49 -6.59 -12.25
C ILE A 158 16.85 -7.05 -10.83
N SER A 159 16.04 -7.92 -10.22
CA SER A 159 16.31 -8.43 -8.88
C SER A 159 17.50 -9.36 -8.77
N SER A 160 17.97 -9.90 -9.91
CA SER A 160 19.09 -10.83 -10.00
C SER A 160 20.32 -10.19 -10.67
N LEU A 161 20.38 -8.86 -10.80
CA LEU A 161 21.54 -8.20 -11.39
C LEU A 161 22.76 -8.38 -10.48
N GLU A 162 23.77 -9.06 -10.99
CA GLU A 162 25.09 -9.15 -10.37
C GLU A 162 26.05 -8.21 -11.11
N ASN A 163 26.98 -7.58 -10.39
CA ASN A 163 28.01 -6.69 -10.95
C ASN A 163 27.50 -5.55 -11.85
N CYS A 164 26.20 -5.25 -11.79
CA CYS A 164 25.54 -4.25 -12.62
C CYS A 164 25.65 -4.52 -14.12
N ASP A 165 25.46 -5.78 -14.49
CA ASP A 165 25.26 -6.18 -15.88
C ASP A 165 24.17 -5.34 -16.58
N VAL A 166 24.24 -5.30 -17.91
CA VAL A 166 23.30 -4.53 -18.73
C VAL A 166 21.87 -5.02 -18.50
N ILE A 167 20.97 -4.10 -18.14
CA ILE A 167 19.53 -4.37 -18.12
C ILE A 167 19.05 -4.53 -19.56
N GLU A 168 18.29 -5.59 -19.83
CA GLU A 168 17.68 -5.77 -21.15
C GLU A 168 16.90 -4.53 -21.58
N GLU A 169 17.10 -4.13 -22.84
CA GLU A 169 16.48 -2.93 -23.42
C GLU A 169 14.95 -2.93 -23.26
N SER A 170 14.33 -4.11 -23.42
CA SER A 170 12.89 -4.30 -23.21
C SER A 170 12.44 -3.92 -21.80
N CYS A 171 13.26 -4.17 -20.77
CA CYS A 171 12.97 -3.82 -19.39
C CYS A 171 13.22 -2.33 -19.10
N LEU A 172 14.23 -1.73 -19.72
CA LEU A 172 14.40 -0.27 -19.69
C LEU A 172 13.21 0.44 -20.36
N GLU A 173 12.67 -0.12 -21.44
CA GLU A 173 11.44 0.36 -22.07
C GLU A 173 10.24 0.21 -21.13
N VAL A 174 10.08 -0.92 -20.42
CA VAL A 174 9.01 -1.08 -19.41
C VAL A 174 9.01 0.07 -18.41
N ILE A 175 10.19 0.45 -17.92
CA ILE A 175 10.35 1.48 -16.89
C ILE A 175 10.12 2.88 -17.46
N SER A 176 10.68 3.17 -18.63
CA SER A 176 10.70 4.51 -19.23
C SER A 176 9.48 4.82 -20.11
N SER A 177 8.70 3.80 -20.50
CA SER A 177 7.61 3.97 -21.46
C SER A 177 6.53 4.93 -20.97
N THR A 178 6.27 5.91 -21.83
CA THR A 178 5.24 6.93 -21.66
C THR A 178 3.97 6.58 -22.45
N ALA A 179 3.90 5.38 -23.02
CA ALA A 179 2.73 4.95 -23.76
C ALA A 179 1.50 4.91 -22.83
N PRO A 180 0.28 5.12 -23.36
CA PRO A 180 -0.94 4.96 -22.59
C PRO A 180 -1.03 3.54 -22.02
N THR A 181 -0.94 3.43 -20.70
CA THR A 181 -1.03 2.19 -19.93
C THR A 181 -1.88 2.44 -18.70
N TYR A 182 -2.79 1.50 -18.43
CA TYR A 182 -3.81 1.62 -17.40
C TYR A 182 -3.83 0.39 -16.49
N GLY A 183 -4.41 0.56 -15.31
CA GLY A 183 -4.62 -0.49 -14.32
C GLY A 183 -3.35 -1.25 -13.93
N TYR A 184 -3.48 -2.58 -13.80
CA TYR A 184 -2.40 -3.45 -13.29
C TYR A 184 -1.11 -3.36 -14.12
N ARG A 185 -1.19 -3.11 -15.43
CA ARG A 185 0.01 -2.94 -16.27
C ARG A 185 0.85 -1.74 -15.83
N ARG A 186 0.21 -0.62 -15.50
CA ARG A 186 0.89 0.58 -14.98
C ARG A 186 1.47 0.32 -13.59
N MET A 187 0.77 -0.44 -12.75
CA MET A 187 1.26 -0.84 -11.42
C MET A 187 2.55 -1.64 -11.52
N HIS A 188 2.65 -2.55 -12.48
CA HIS A 188 3.87 -3.32 -12.71
C HIS A 188 5.03 -2.42 -13.16
N GLN A 189 4.82 -1.42 -14.02
CA GLN A 189 5.87 -0.45 -14.38
C GLN A 189 6.41 0.30 -13.15
N ILE A 190 5.50 0.76 -12.28
CA ILE A 190 5.83 1.49 -11.05
C ILE A 190 6.58 0.59 -10.06
N LEU A 191 6.16 -0.66 -9.92
CA LEU A 191 6.84 -1.63 -9.07
C LEU A 191 8.26 -1.91 -9.54
N ILE A 192 8.44 -2.18 -10.84
CA ILE A 192 9.76 -2.44 -11.42
C ILE A 192 10.67 -1.22 -11.26
N LEU A 193 10.13 -0.01 -11.49
CA LEU A 193 10.84 1.25 -11.23
C LEU A 193 11.30 1.35 -9.78
N TYR A 194 10.42 1.05 -8.81
CA TYR A 194 10.76 1.09 -7.38
C TYR A 194 11.88 0.11 -7.03
N VAL A 195 11.81 -1.12 -7.55
CA VAL A 195 12.84 -2.13 -7.34
C VAL A 195 14.18 -1.71 -7.93
N LEU A 196 14.20 -1.22 -9.17
CA LEU A 196 15.44 -0.75 -9.79
C LEU A 196 16.04 0.41 -9.01
N MET A 197 15.24 1.39 -8.61
CA MET A 197 15.69 2.56 -7.86
C MET A 197 16.37 2.16 -6.53
N HIS A 198 15.92 1.07 -5.92
CA HIS A 198 16.49 0.48 -4.71
C HIS A 198 17.54 -0.61 -4.94
N HIS A 199 17.98 -0.85 -6.18
CA HIS A 199 19.13 -1.72 -6.45
C HIS A 199 20.45 -0.93 -6.30
N THR A 200 21.52 -1.58 -5.84
CA THR A 200 22.87 -0.98 -5.77
C THR A 200 23.37 -0.49 -7.12
N CYS A 201 22.89 -1.11 -8.20
CA CYS A 201 23.22 -0.78 -9.59
C CYS A 201 22.44 0.40 -10.17
N ALA A 202 21.40 0.91 -9.49
CA ALA A 202 20.60 2.05 -9.99
C ALA A 202 21.46 3.22 -10.53
N PRO A 203 22.54 3.68 -9.84
CA PRO A 203 23.32 4.81 -10.31
C PRO A 203 23.94 4.65 -11.71
N GLN A 204 24.10 3.42 -12.22
CA GLN A 204 24.61 3.17 -13.57
C GLN A 204 23.57 3.41 -14.66
N PHE A 205 22.28 3.28 -14.33
CA PHE A 205 21.18 3.42 -15.28
C PHE A 205 20.53 4.81 -15.25
N GLY A 206 20.91 5.65 -14.28
CA GLY A 206 20.51 7.05 -14.25
C GLY A 206 20.79 7.71 -12.90
N PRO A 207 20.88 9.06 -12.87
CA PRO A 207 20.93 9.79 -11.62
C PRO A 207 19.58 9.71 -10.87
N PRO A 208 19.55 9.94 -9.55
CA PRO A 208 18.32 9.91 -8.73
C PRO A 208 17.13 10.68 -9.33
N ILE A 209 17.40 11.84 -9.94
CA ILE A 209 16.37 12.71 -10.55
C ILE A 209 15.59 12.02 -11.68
N VAL A 210 16.21 11.08 -12.41
CA VAL A 210 15.51 10.34 -13.47
C VAL A 210 14.41 9.46 -12.88
N TYR A 211 14.69 8.80 -11.75
CA TYR A 211 13.71 7.96 -11.06
C TYR A 211 12.57 8.79 -10.47
N GLU A 212 12.87 9.98 -9.94
CA GLU A 212 11.87 10.93 -9.44
C GLU A 212 10.94 11.43 -10.55
N ILE A 213 11.49 11.80 -11.72
CA ILE A 213 10.70 12.22 -12.88
C ILE A 213 9.78 11.09 -13.34
N LEU A 214 10.31 9.86 -13.44
CA LEU A 214 9.53 8.70 -13.89
C LEU A 214 8.44 8.33 -12.89
N SER A 215 8.74 8.31 -11.59
CA SER A 215 7.75 7.97 -10.56
C SER A 215 6.64 9.02 -10.51
N THR A 216 6.99 10.30 -10.57
CA THR A 216 6.03 11.43 -10.60
C THR A 216 5.11 11.32 -11.81
N LYS A 217 5.68 11.08 -12.99
CA LYS A 217 4.91 10.93 -14.22
C LYS A 217 3.95 9.74 -14.14
N HIS A 218 4.45 8.56 -13.77
CA HIS A 218 3.63 7.36 -13.69
C HIS A 218 2.52 7.51 -12.63
N CYS A 219 2.83 8.05 -11.45
CA CYS A 219 1.84 8.24 -10.40
C CYS A 219 0.84 9.35 -10.70
N SER A 220 1.19 10.36 -11.51
CA SER A 220 0.23 11.36 -11.98
C SER A 220 -0.79 10.76 -12.96
N GLU A 221 -0.34 9.91 -13.89
CA GLU A 221 -1.23 9.15 -14.78
C GLU A 221 -2.15 8.19 -14.01
N VAL A 222 -1.65 7.63 -12.90
CA VAL A 222 -2.41 6.77 -12.00
C VAL A 222 -3.45 7.56 -11.21
N TYR A 223 -3.14 8.78 -10.79
CA TYR A 223 -4.02 9.55 -9.90
C TYR A 223 -5.40 9.81 -10.53
N ARG A 224 -5.48 10.04 -11.84
CA ARG A 224 -6.78 10.16 -12.54
C ARG A 224 -7.60 8.85 -12.52
N GLU A 225 -6.95 7.68 -12.62
CA GLU A 225 -7.61 6.38 -12.47
C GLU A 225 -8.04 6.18 -11.01
N HIS A 226 -7.16 6.53 -10.08
CA HIS A 226 -7.39 6.45 -8.65
C HIS A 226 -8.66 7.19 -8.22
N ARG A 227 -8.82 8.44 -8.69
CA ARG A 227 -10.03 9.25 -8.48
C ARG A 227 -11.30 8.62 -9.04
N LEU A 228 -11.20 7.87 -10.14
CA LEU A 228 -12.34 7.16 -10.70
C LEU A 228 -12.69 5.91 -9.88
N LEU A 229 -11.68 5.15 -9.47
CA LEU A 229 -11.82 3.93 -8.69
C LEU A 229 -12.27 4.20 -7.25
N ALA A 230 -12.03 5.41 -6.76
CA ALA A 230 -12.41 5.91 -5.45
C ALA A 230 -13.88 5.65 -5.06
N MET A 231 -14.79 5.64 -6.03
CA MET A 231 -16.23 5.46 -5.83
C MET A 231 -16.71 4.05 -6.20
N SER A 232 -15.79 3.10 -6.39
CA SER A 232 -16.14 1.78 -6.88
C SER A 232 -16.58 0.81 -5.78
N TYR A 233 -17.61 0.04 -6.10
CA TYR A 233 -18.07 -1.10 -5.32
C TYR A 233 -17.58 -2.44 -5.85
N SER A 234 -16.94 -2.48 -7.04
CA SER A 234 -16.46 -3.75 -7.59
C SER A 234 -15.15 -4.15 -6.94
N GLN A 235 -15.05 -5.43 -6.58
CA GLN A 235 -13.89 -5.91 -5.83
C GLN A 235 -12.58 -5.75 -6.61
N GLY A 236 -12.56 -6.06 -7.91
CA GLY A 236 -11.36 -5.88 -8.73
C GLY A 236 -10.95 -4.42 -8.88
N ARG A 237 -11.89 -3.47 -8.85
CA ARG A 237 -11.56 -2.03 -8.87
C ARG A 237 -11.02 -1.54 -7.53
N ARG A 238 -11.53 -2.08 -6.42
CA ARG A 238 -11.01 -1.82 -5.08
C ARG A 238 -9.61 -2.40 -4.90
N ASP A 239 -9.37 -3.60 -5.41
CA ASP A 239 -8.04 -4.23 -5.41
C ASP A 239 -7.02 -3.36 -6.17
N LEU A 240 -7.34 -2.98 -7.41
CA LEU A 240 -6.50 -2.06 -8.18
C LEU A 240 -6.31 -0.70 -7.48
N TYR A 241 -7.33 -0.16 -6.82
CA TYR A 241 -7.19 1.07 -6.04
C TYR A 241 -6.17 0.91 -4.92
N ILE A 242 -6.19 -0.21 -4.18
CA ILE A 242 -5.23 -0.50 -3.12
C ILE A 242 -3.81 -0.61 -3.68
N GLU A 243 -3.63 -1.25 -4.85
CA GLU A 243 -2.32 -1.27 -5.52
C GLU A 243 -1.82 0.13 -5.87
N GLN A 244 -2.68 0.97 -6.45
CA GLN A 244 -2.34 2.34 -6.78
C GLN A 244 -1.94 3.13 -5.53
N THR A 245 -2.72 3.02 -4.45
CA THR A 245 -2.39 3.63 -3.16
C THR A 245 -1.06 3.11 -2.64
N ALA A 246 -0.89 1.79 -2.57
CA ALA A 246 0.29 1.17 -1.99
C ALA A 246 1.55 1.57 -2.75
N LEU A 247 1.60 1.34 -4.07
CA LEU A 247 2.81 1.55 -4.86
C LEU A 247 3.19 3.03 -4.98
N CYS A 248 2.24 3.93 -5.27
CA CYS A 248 2.58 5.35 -5.34
C CYS A 248 2.91 5.94 -3.96
N SER A 249 2.35 5.41 -2.87
CA SER A 249 2.77 5.82 -1.52
C SER A 249 4.22 5.45 -1.20
N LEU A 250 4.78 4.39 -1.80
CA LEU A 250 6.18 3.99 -1.56
C LEU A 250 7.17 5.07 -2.01
N PHE A 251 6.82 5.82 -3.05
CA PHE A 251 7.59 6.97 -3.52
C PHE A 251 7.38 8.22 -2.65
N GLY A 252 6.45 8.18 -1.68
CA GLY A 252 6.20 9.27 -0.74
C GLY A 252 5.07 10.22 -1.13
N PHE A 253 4.42 10.05 -2.28
CA PHE A 253 3.39 10.97 -2.76
C PHE A 253 2.19 11.06 -1.81
N ARG A 254 1.96 12.24 -1.24
CA ARG A 254 0.96 12.51 -0.20
C ARG A 254 -0.47 12.25 -0.66
N GLU A 255 -0.74 12.41 -1.95
CA GLU A 255 -2.03 12.13 -2.57
C GLU A 255 -2.47 10.68 -2.36
N PHE A 256 -1.51 9.77 -2.22
CA PHE A 256 -1.72 8.35 -1.94
C PHE A 256 -1.38 7.99 -0.48
N LEU A 257 -0.42 8.69 0.14
CA LEU A 257 0.01 8.48 1.53
C LEU A 257 -0.64 9.47 2.49
N ASN A 258 -1.92 9.25 2.82
CA ASN A 258 -2.63 10.10 3.79
C ASN A 258 -3.68 9.35 4.61
N LYS A 259 -4.12 9.96 5.73
CA LYS A 259 -5.09 9.35 6.66
C LYS A 259 -6.48 9.15 6.04
N ALA A 260 -6.85 9.88 4.98
CA ALA A 260 -8.13 9.68 4.31
C ALA A 260 -8.13 8.38 3.52
N GLU A 261 -7.03 8.09 2.81
CA GLU A 261 -6.81 6.82 2.10
C GLU A 261 -6.83 5.62 3.05
N VAL A 262 -6.15 5.72 4.20
CA VAL A 262 -6.20 4.65 5.21
C VAL A 262 -7.61 4.39 5.70
N ARG A 263 -8.35 5.44 6.12
CA ARG A 263 -9.74 5.27 6.60
C ARG A 263 -10.64 4.64 5.55
N LYS A 264 -10.44 5.02 4.29
CA LYS A 264 -11.25 4.51 3.18
C LYS A 264 -11.02 3.02 2.97
N ILE A 265 -9.77 2.57 2.85
CA ILE A 265 -9.47 1.14 2.63
C ILE A 265 -9.92 0.32 3.84
N VAL A 266 -9.68 0.80 5.06
CA VAL A 266 -10.15 0.15 6.30
C VAL A 266 -11.67 0.00 6.34
N SER A 267 -12.42 0.97 5.78
CA SER A 267 -13.89 0.93 5.76
C SER A 267 -14.49 -0.11 4.81
N TRP A 268 -13.70 -0.66 3.88
CA TRP A 268 -14.23 -1.61 2.90
C TRP A 268 -14.50 -2.98 3.52
N ASP A 269 -15.49 -3.67 2.96
CA ASP A 269 -16.06 -4.91 3.52
C ASP A 269 -14.99 -5.96 3.88
N ARG A 270 -13.98 -6.15 3.02
CA ARG A 270 -12.89 -7.11 3.29
C ARG A 270 -12.02 -6.76 4.49
N PHE A 271 -11.92 -5.47 4.85
CA PHE A 271 -11.08 -5.02 5.96
C PHE A 271 -11.91 -4.76 7.21
N GLY A 272 -12.97 -3.94 7.08
CA GLY A 272 -13.83 -3.51 8.17
C GLY A 272 -14.87 -4.57 8.55
N ILE A 273 -15.66 -5.05 7.59
CA ILE A 273 -16.77 -5.99 7.88
C ILE A 273 -16.24 -7.38 8.22
N CYS A 274 -15.27 -7.88 7.45
CA CYS A 274 -14.56 -9.12 7.75
C CYS A 274 -13.57 -8.99 8.91
N ASN A 275 -13.42 -7.78 9.46
CA ASN A 275 -12.62 -7.47 10.64
C ASN A 275 -11.17 -7.99 10.52
N CYS A 276 -10.57 -7.85 9.34
CA CYS A 276 -9.18 -8.25 9.09
C CYS A 276 -8.17 -7.28 9.70
N VAL A 277 -8.58 -6.04 9.99
CA VAL A 277 -7.74 -4.98 10.58
C VAL A 277 -8.21 -4.49 11.96
N GLY A 278 -9.43 -4.83 12.38
CA GLY A 278 -9.90 -4.55 13.74
C GLY A 278 -9.50 -5.65 14.72
N GLU A 279 -10.13 -5.67 15.90
CA GLU A 279 -9.75 -6.60 16.98
C GLU A 279 -9.79 -8.07 16.53
N ILE A 280 -8.85 -8.86 17.05
CA ILE A 280 -8.58 -10.25 16.66
C ILE A 280 -9.88 -11.03 16.50
N SER A 281 -10.25 -11.36 15.26
CA SER A 281 -11.45 -12.13 14.95
C SER A 281 -11.13 -13.62 14.90
N PHE A 282 -12.01 -14.44 15.49
CA PHE A 282 -11.95 -15.91 15.41
C PHE A 282 -12.63 -16.38 14.12
N TYR A 283 -12.14 -15.95 12.95
CA TYR A 283 -12.53 -16.60 11.70
C TYR A 283 -11.56 -17.74 11.43
N GLN A 284 -12.00 -18.98 11.69
CA GLN A 284 -11.34 -20.16 11.11
C GLN A 284 -11.50 -20.04 9.59
N GLY A 285 -10.39 -19.86 8.86
CA GLY A 285 -10.41 -19.73 7.41
C GLY A 285 -11.10 -20.93 6.76
N SER A 286 -12.32 -20.75 6.26
CA SER A 286 -13.14 -21.84 5.74
C SER A 286 -13.06 -21.90 4.21
N ASN A 287 -12.18 -22.74 3.65
CA ASN A 287 -12.11 -23.04 2.21
C ASN A 287 -11.88 -21.86 1.24
N GLU A 288 -11.62 -22.20 -0.03
CA GLU A 288 -11.33 -21.23 -1.09
C GLU A 288 -12.49 -20.26 -1.41
N LYS A 289 -13.70 -20.49 -0.90
CA LYS A 289 -14.92 -19.75 -1.27
C LYS A 289 -15.39 -18.73 -0.21
N ASP A 290 -14.72 -18.64 0.94
CA ASP A 290 -15.10 -17.69 1.99
C ASP A 290 -14.77 -16.25 1.59
N ARG A 291 -15.72 -15.34 1.86
CA ARG A 291 -15.61 -13.91 1.53
C ARG A 291 -14.69 -13.17 2.49
N CYS A 292 -14.42 -13.72 3.68
CA CYS A 292 -13.62 -13.09 4.73
C CYS A 292 -12.25 -13.73 4.92
N LYS A 293 -11.50 -13.88 3.83
CA LYS A 293 -10.08 -14.26 3.89
C LYS A 293 -9.22 -13.03 4.08
N CYS A 294 -8.43 -13.00 5.15
CA CYS A 294 -7.54 -11.88 5.45
C CYS A 294 -6.14 -12.02 4.83
N ALA A 295 -5.90 -13.00 3.95
CA ALA A 295 -4.59 -13.32 3.38
C ALA A 295 -4.61 -13.39 1.84
N ASP A 296 -5.60 -12.76 1.19
CA ASP A 296 -5.62 -12.69 -0.27
C ASP A 296 -4.68 -11.60 -0.81
N HIS A 297 -4.64 -11.47 -2.14
CA HIS A 297 -3.85 -10.45 -2.84
C HIS A 297 -4.09 -9.03 -2.30
N SER A 298 -5.36 -8.60 -2.17
CA SER A 298 -5.71 -7.26 -1.71
C SER A 298 -5.20 -6.98 -0.30
N HIS A 299 -5.24 -7.97 0.60
CA HIS A 299 -4.71 -7.82 1.95
C HIS A 299 -3.18 -7.74 1.97
N SER A 300 -2.52 -8.49 1.09
CA SER A 300 -1.06 -8.48 0.96
C SER A 300 -0.57 -7.11 0.51
N VAL A 301 -1.23 -6.51 -0.48
CA VAL A 301 -0.93 -5.15 -0.93
C VAL A 301 -1.33 -4.09 0.12
N ALA A 302 -2.47 -4.28 0.82
CA ALA A 302 -2.86 -3.37 1.89
C ALA A 302 -1.89 -3.38 3.08
N LEU A 303 -1.26 -4.52 3.40
CA LEU A 303 -0.20 -4.59 4.41
C LEU A 303 0.94 -3.63 4.06
N LEU A 304 1.38 -3.63 2.80
CA LEU A 304 2.42 -2.73 2.32
C LEU A 304 2.04 -1.27 2.55
N PHE A 305 0.82 -0.90 2.17
CA PHE A 305 0.32 0.45 2.38
C PHE A 305 0.22 0.82 3.86
N TYR A 306 -0.35 -0.03 4.72
CA TYR A 306 -0.53 0.28 6.14
C TYR A 306 0.79 0.36 6.89
N VAL A 307 1.78 -0.46 6.55
CA VAL A 307 3.13 -0.32 7.11
C VAL A 307 3.72 1.02 6.69
N ASN A 308 3.62 1.39 5.41
CA ASN A 308 4.14 2.68 4.95
C ASN A 308 3.42 3.86 5.66
N ALA A 309 2.09 3.81 5.75
CA ALA A 309 1.30 4.78 6.50
C ALA A 309 1.72 4.87 7.97
N MET A 310 1.92 3.75 8.66
CA MET A 310 2.39 3.70 10.05
C MET A 310 3.73 4.42 10.24
N LEU A 311 4.63 4.36 9.26
CA LEU A 311 5.97 4.96 9.34
C LEU A 311 6.00 6.47 9.08
N PHE A 312 4.92 7.05 8.54
CA PHE A 312 4.90 8.45 8.09
C PHE A 312 3.73 9.28 8.62
N LEU A 313 2.63 8.66 9.02
CA LEU A 313 1.40 9.34 9.43
C LEU A 313 1.15 9.26 10.95
N TYR A 314 2.18 8.87 11.73
CA TYR A 314 2.12 8.83 13.18
C TYR A 314 1.91 10.23 13.76
#